data_AF-A0A6A8Q653-F1
#
_entry.id   AF-A0A6A8Q653-F1
#
_cell.length_a   1.000
_cell.length_b   1.000
_cell.length_c   1.000
_cell.angle_alpha   90.00
_cell.angle_beta   90.00
_cell.angle_gamma   90.00
#
_symmetry.space_group_name_H-M   'P 1'
#
loop_
_entity.id
_entity.type
_entity.pdbx_description
1 polymer ?
#
loop_
_entity_poly.entity_id
_entity_poly.type
_entity_poly.pdbx_seq_one_letter_code
_entity_poly.pdbx_strand_id
1 'polypeptide(L)' 'MHISLTPELEKLIKEKVNSGLYNNSSEVIRDALRQMNRYDEFFYDLKREHLKALLEEGEKSEKSDLSISDIIHQEKEGK' A
#
# COMPACT_ATOMS: atom_id res chain seq x y z
N MET A 1 20.22 -16.28 -11.96
CA MET A 1 18.76 -16.47 -11.78
C MET A 1 18.08 -15.94 -13.04
N HIS A 2 17.21 -16.73 -13.67
CA HIS A 2 16.45 -16.30 -14.85
C HIS A 2 15.02 -15.97 -14.40
N ILE A 3 14.60 -14.73 -14.58
CA ILE A 3 13.24 -14.28 -14.26
C ILE A 3 12.59 -13.90 -15.58
N SER A 4 11.44 -14.49 -15.88
CA SER A 4 10.63 -14.08 -17.01
C SER A 4 9.82 -12.85 -16.63
N LEU A 5 9.90 -11.82 -17.47
CA LEU A 5 9.16 -10.58 -17.30
C LEU A 5 8.12 -10.44 -18.40
N THR A 6 7.08 -9.64 -18.14
CA THR A 6 6.15 -9.27 -19.21
C THR A 6 6.86 -8.34 -20.21
N PRO A 7 6.41 -8.30 -21.48
CA PRO A 7 7.03 -7.43 -22.48
C PRO A 7 7.10 -5.95 -22.07
N GLU A 8 6.12 -5.47 -21.32
CA GLU A 8 6.08 -4.11 -20.80
C GLU A 8 7.19 -3.86 -19.75
N LEU A 9 7.37 -4.78 -18.81
CA LEU A 9 8.43 -4.67 -17.81
C LEU A 9 9.82 -4.78 -18.44
N GLU A 10 9.99 -5.63 -19.45
CA GLU A 10 11.24 -5.67 -20.21
C GLU A 10 11.54 -4.35 -20.92
N LYS A 11 10.51 -3.72 -21.51
CA LYS A 11 10.65 -2.42 -22.17
C LYS A 11 11.11 -1.35 -21.19
N LEU A 12 10.47 -1.27 -20.02
CA LEU A 12 10.85 -0.32 -18.96
C LEU A 12 12.29 -0.52 -18.49
N ILE A 13 12.72 -1.77 -18.28
CA ILE A 13 14.10 -2.07 -17.88
C ILE A 13 15.08 -1.65 -18.98
N LYS A 14 14.78 -1.97 -20.25
CA LYS A 14 15.61 -1.58 -21.39
C LYS A 14 15.74 -0.05 -21.48
N GLU A 15 14.65 0.69 -21.32
CA GLU A 15 14.67 2.16 -21.31
C GLU A 15 15.55 2.72 -20.18
N LYS A 16 15.49 2.15 -18.98
CA LYS A 16 16.32 2.56 -17.83
C LYS A 16 17.81 2.25 -18.01
N VAL A 17 18.16 1.16 -18.69
CA VAL A 17 19.55 0.86 -19.02
C VAL A 17 20.03 1.78 -20.15
N ASN A 18 19.22 1.95 -21.20
CA ASN A 18 19.56 2.78 -22.37
C ASN A 18 19.71 4.27 -22.02
N SER A 19 19.13 4.75 -20.92
CA SER A 19 19.34 6.11 -20.44
C SER A 19 20.74 6.34 -19.86
N GLY A 20 21.52 5.28 -19.63
CA GLY A 20 22.84 5.35 -18.98
C GLY A 20 22.78 5.48 -17.46
N LEU A 21 21.59 5.49 -16.85
CA LEU A 21 21.44 5.57 -15.39
C LEU A 21 21.85 4.26 -14.69
N TYR A 22 21.73 3.13 -15.39
CA TYR A 22 22.09 1.81 -14.88
C TYR A 22 22.92 1.04 -15.91
N ASN A 23 23.88 0.23 -15.45
CA ASN A 23 24.77 -0.51 -16.34
C ASN A 23 24.12 -1.79 -16.91
N ASN A 24 23.15 -2.36 -16.20
CA ASN A 24 22.50 -3.61 -16.58
C ASN A 24 21.13 -3.78 -15.91
N SER A 25 20.34 -4.73 -16.44
CA SER A 25 19.01 -5.06 -15.93
C SER A 25 19.01 -5.49 -14.46
N SER A 26 20.07 -6.17 -13.99
CA SER A 26 20.15 -6.62 -12.61
C SER A 26 20.34 -5.47 -11.61
N GLU A 27 20.90 -4.33 -12.03
CA GLU A 27 20.93 -3.11 -11.20
C GLU A 27 19.55 -2.49 -11.09
N VAL A 28 18.83 -2.36 -12.21
CA VAL A 28 17.46 -1.83 -12.24
C VAL A 28 16.55 -2.64 -11.32
N ILE A 29 16.59 -3.98 -11.43
CA ILE A 29 15.76 -4.87 -10.61
C ILE A 29 16.13 -4.77 -9.13
N ARG A 30 17.43 -4.75 -8.80
CA ARG A 30 17.87 -4.62 -7.40
C ARG A 30 17.45 -3.29 -6.78
N ASP A 31 17.55 -2.20 -7.51
CA ASP A 31 17.12 -0.88 -7.03
C ASP A 31 15.59 -0.82 -6.87
N ALA A 32 14.83 -1.33 -7.84
CA ALA A 32 13.37 -1.41 -7.77
C ALA A 32 12.90 -2.22 -6.55
N LEU A 33 13.49 -3.40 -6.29
CA LEU A 33 13.16 -4.21 -5.12
C LEU A 33 13.53 -3.52 -3.80
N ARG A 34 14.66 -2.80 -3.77
CA ARG A 34 15.06 -2.03 -2.59
C ARG A 34 14.10 -0.89 -2.31
N GLN A 35 13.63 -0.20 -3.35
CA GLN A 35 12.61 0.84 -3.24
C GLN A 35 11.28 0.25 -2.77
N MET A 36 10.85 -0.88 -3.35
CA MET A 36 9.63 -1.57 -2.97
C MET A 36 9.63 -1.94 -1.48
N ASN A 37 10.71 -2.56 -0.98
CA ASN A 37 10.81 -2.89 0.44
C ASN A 37 10.72 -1.65 1.35
N ARG A 38 11.39 -0.55 0.98
CA ARG A 38 11.31 0.70 1.76
C ARG A 38 9.90 1.28 1.77
N TYR A 39 9.20 1.24 0.64
CA TYR A 39 7.82 1.69 0.57
C TYR A 39 6.90 0.80 1.39
N ASP A 40 7.07 -0.53 1.33
CA ASP A 40 6.26 -1.46 2.12
C ASP A 40 6.42 -1.21 3.63
N GLU A 41 7.66 -1.01 4.10
CA GLU A 41 7.93 -0.63 5.50
C GLU A 41 7.28 0.70 5.87
N PHE A 42 7.47 1.74 5.04
CA PHE A 42 6.89 3.06 5.27
C PHE A 42 5.36 3.04 5.31
N PHE A 43 4.71 2.38 4.35
CA PHE A 43 3.25 2.29 4.30
C PHE A 43 2.69 1.45 5.45
N TYR A 44 3.41 0.42 5.89
CA TYR A 44 3.01 -0.37 7.04
C TYR A 44 2.99 0.49 8.31
N ASP A 45 4.03 1.28 8.55
CA ASP A 45 4.08 2.18 9.71
C ASP A 45 3.01 3.26 9.65
N LEU A 46 2.81 3.89 8.48
CA LEU A 46 1.74 4.88 8.29
C LEU A 46 0.36 4.29 8.57
N LYS A 47 0.07 3.09 8.07
CA LYS A 47 -1.20 2.40 8.34
C LYS A 47 -1.36 2.09 9.82
N ARG A 48 -0.28 1.70 10.51
CA ARG A 48 -0.33 1.44 11.95
C ARG A 48 -0.58 2.70 12.76
N GLU A 49 0.08 3.80 12.44
CA GLU A 49 -0.16 5.09 13.11
C GLU A 49 -1.59 5.56 12.91
N HIS A 50 -2.10 5.47 11.68
CA HIS A 50 -3.48 5.82 11.39
C HIS A 50 -4.48 4.94 12.16
N LEU A 51 -4.26 3.62 12.19
CA LEU A 51 -5.10 2.70 12.95
C LEU A 51 -5.08 3.00 14.45
N LYS A 52 -3.90 3.31 15.02
CA LYS A 52 -3.79 3.70 16.43
C LYS A 52 -4.58 4.97 16.74
N ALA A 53 -4.54 5.97 15.85
CA ALA A 53 -5.30 7.19 16.02
C ALA A 53 -6.82 6.93 16.01
N LEU A 54 -7.30 6.09 15.09
CA LEU A 54 -8.72 5.69 15.03
C LEU A 54 -9.15 4.90 16.27
N LEU A 55 -8.27 4.03 16.79
CA LEU A 55 -8.54 3.30 18.03
C LEU A 55 -8.62 4.25 19.23
N GLU A 56 -7.71 5.21 19.34
CA GLU A 56 -7.74 6.23 20.40
C GLU A 56 -9.01 7.10 20.32
N GLU A 57 -9.44 7.45 19.10
CA GLU A 57 -10.71 8.15 18.88
C GLU A 57 -11.90 7.31 19.36
N GLY A 58 -11.95 6.03 18.97
CA GLY A 58 -12.99 5.11 19.41
C GLY A 58 -12.97 4.84 20.93
N GLU A 59 -11.79 4.76 21.55
CA GLU A 59 -11.67 4.58 23.00
C GLU A 59 -12.16 5.80 23.79
N LYS A 60 -11.98 7.01 23.23
CA LYS A 60 -12.53 8.25 23.81
C LYS A 60 -14.01 8.45 23.53
N SER A 61 -14.56 7.73 22.54
CA SER A 61 -15.98 7.78 22.23
C SER A 61 -16.82 7.08 23.31
N GLU A 62 -18.06 7.53 23.47
CA GLU A 62 -19.01 6.85 24.35
C GLU A 62 -19.39 5.48 23.76
N LYS A 63 -19.74 4.53 24.64
CA LYS A 63 -20.26 3.25 24.19
C LYS A 63 -21.59 3.46 23.49
N SER A 64 -21.74 2.85 22.33
CA SER A 64 -23.01 2.83 21.63
C SER A 64 -23.95 1.81 22.27
N ASP A 65 -25.18 2.22 22.53
CA ASP A 65 -26.27 1.33 22.92
C ASP A 65 -27.00 0.74 21.69
N LEU A 66 -26.57 1.08 20.47
CA LEU A 66 -27.21 0.61 19.23
C LEU A 66 -26.95 -0.88 19.02
N SER A 67 -28.02 -1.61 18.72
CA SER A 67 -27.90 -2.96 18.20
C SER A 67 -27.54 -2.94 16.72
N ILE A 68 -27.03 -4.06 16.20
CA ILE A 68 -26.73 -4.22 14.76
C ILE A 68 -27.99 -3.95 13.91
N SER A 69 -29.17 -4.36 14.39
CA SER A 69 -30.44 -4.13 13.69
C SER A 69 -30.79 -2.63 13.60
N ASP A 70 -30.49 -1.86 14.64
CA ASP A 70 -30.73 -0.40 14.67
C ASP A 70 -29.82 0.32 13.67
N ILE A 71 -28.55 -0.07 13.60
CA ILE A 71 -27.57 0.47 12.65
C ILE A 71 -28.02 0.23 11.20
N ILE A 72 -28.49 -0.99 10.89
CA ILE A 72 -28.98 -1.33 9.55
C ILE A 72 -30.24 -0.54 9.18
N HIS A 73 -31.10 -0.23 10.16
CA HIS A 73 -32.33 0.52 9.91
C HIS A 73 -32.05 2.00 9.67
N GLN A 74 -31.15 2.62 10.45
CA GLN A 74 -30.76 4.02 10.28
C GLN A 74 -30.16 4.31 8.90
N GLU A 75 -29.29 3.42 8.39
CA GLU A 75 -28.69 3.55 7.06
C GLU A 75 -29.71 3.44 5.91
N LYS A 76 -30.85 2.79 6.14
CA LYS A 76 -31.92 2.66 5.13
C LYS A 76 -32.89 3.83 5.13
N GLU A 77 -33.07 4.52 6.25
CA GLU A 77 -33.95 5.71 6.36
C GLU A 77 -33.23 7.02 6.02
N GLY A 78 -31.90 7.05 6.02
CA GLY A 78 -31.08 8.20 5.62
C GLY A 78 -30.88 8.39 4.11
N LYS A 79 -31.56 7.60 3.26
CA LYS A 79 -31.62 7.73 1.79
C LYS A 79 -33.03 8.05 1.33
#